data_AF-A0A932YNK3-F1
#
_entry.id   AF-A0A932YNK3-F1
#
_cell.length_a   1.000
_cell.length_b   1.000
_cell.length_c   1.000
_cell.angle_alpha   90.00
_cell.angle_beta   90.00
_cell.angle_gamma   90.00
#
_symmetry.space_group_name_H-M   'P 1'
#
loop_
_entity.id
_entity.type
_entity.pdbx_description
1 polymer ?
#
loop_
_entity_poly.entity_id
_entity_poly.type
_entity_poly.pdbx_seq_one_letter_code
_entity_poly.pdbx_strand_id
1 'polypeptide(L)'
;MSSLKYYYIFGLLIVFAALGALVFFLVSRSQPDFFGLDDARPAPVPAGPSADLWRSEDASSLFLRCNNIPEGTADIQIFRSKLTETRWLLWKTKRVFPGCDTEVVEIKIFESEDDPLAYKYLVKAVDADGNALWESGAIVPGETPPVLPGAGSGDTAAPPGSGAGAGQSGGGEGGAGVPPAGSSPAEGGTTPAGGGTAGGVPAGGGGGSGGTDGNYCYTPSGQVAGPCESATGQFWVLHADKRIEIGWQNLPSSTVAVVVYRSEGENGPWEKLDEKESINPGQAYAFRILDHTLHVPRYYRLDAKSGSGAVVESFGPLLLPALE
;
A
#
# COMPACT_ATOMS: atom_id res chain seq x y z
N MET A 1 -11.24 -83.99 -3.99
CA MET A 1 -11.40 -83.07 -2.83
C MET A 1 -10.97 -81.61 -3.11
N SER A 2 -10.49 -81.25 -4.30
CA SER A 2 -10.04 -79.86 -4.57
C SER A 2 -11.10 -78.92 -5.14
N SER A 3 -12.16 -79.41 -5.79
CA SER A 3 -13.15 -78.53 -6.44
C SER A 3 -14.03 -77.77 -5.44
N LEU A 4 -14.42 -78.39 -4.32
CA LEU A 4 -15.33 -77.78 -3.34
C LEU A 4 -14.73 -76.51 -2.70
N LYS A 5 -13.41 -76.49 -2.44
CA LYS A 5 -12.74 -75.32 -1.83
C LYS A 5 -12.73 -74.09 -2.75
N TYR A 6 -12.63 -74.29 -4.07
CA TYR A 6 -12.66 -73.19 -5.02
C TYR A 6 -14.04 -72.54 -5.11
N TYR A 7 -15.12 -73.32 -5.05
CA TYR A 7 -16.48 -72.76 -5.03
C TYR A 7 -16.75 -71.90 -3.79
N TYR A 8 -16.21 -72.27 -2.63
CA TYR A 8 -16.33 -71.46 -1.42
C TYR A 8 -15.57 -70.13 -1.53
N ILE A 9 -14.34 -70.13 -2.03
CA ILE A 9 -13.55 -68.90 -2.20
C ILE A 9 -14.20 -67.97 -3.23
N PHE A 10 -14.66 -68.53 -4.34
CA PHE A 10 -15.30 -67.74 -5.40
C PHE A 10 -16.65 -67.15 -4.94
N GLY A 11 -17.46 -67.92 -4.20
CA GLY A 11 -18.70 -67.42 -3.62
C GLY A 11 -18.46 -66.28 -2.63
N LEU A 12 -17.39 -66.36 -1.82
CA LEU A 12 -17.06 -65.37 -0.81
C LEU A 12 -16.58 -64.04 -1.44
N LEU A 13 -15.87 -64.11 -2.57
CA LEU A 13 -15.50 -62.92 -3.37
C LEU A 13 -16.72 -62.20 -3.96
N ILE A 14 -17.71 -62.94 -4.46
CA ILE A 14 -18.95 -62.35 -5.01
C ILE A 14 -19.73 -61.62 -3.91
N VAL A 15 -19.81 -62.19 -2.71
CA VAL A 15 -20.49 -61.57 -1.57
C VAL A 15 -19.80 -60.26 -1.16
N PHE A 16 -18.47 -60.22 -1.12
CA PHE A 16 -17.74 -58.98 -0.82
C PHE A 16 -17.91 -57.92 -1.91
N ALA A 17 -17.92 -58.30 -3.19
CA ALA A 17 -18.18 -57.36 -4.28
C ALA A 17 -19.59 -56.78 -4.20
N ALA A 18 -20.60 -57.61 -3.89
CA ALA A 18 -21.98 -57.15 -3.73
C ALA A 18 -22.14 -56.21 -2.52
N LEU A 19 -21.49 -56.52 -1.39
CA LEU A 19 -21.46 -55.65 -0.21
C LEU A 19 -20.76 -54.32 -0.49
N GLY A 20 -19.63 -54.34 -1.19
CA GLY A 20 -18.92 -53.13 -1.61
C GLY A 20 -19.77 -52.23 -2.50
N ALA A 21 -20.46 -52.83 -3.49
CA ALA A 21 -21.38 -52.11 -4.37
C ALA A 21 -22.58 -51.53 -3.60
N LEU A 22 -23.14 -52.27 -2.63
CA LEU A 22 -24.23 -51.79 -1.79
C LEU A 22 -23.79 -50.59 -0.93
N VAL A 23 -22.63 -50.67 -0.28
CA VAL A 23 -22.09 -49.57 0.54
C VAL A 23 -21.82 -48.35 -0.34
N PHE A 24 -21.20 -48.52 -1.51
CA PHE A 24 -21.00 -47.43 -2.46
C PHE A 24 -22.33 -46.79 -2.86
N PHE A 25 -23.34 -47.59 -3.20
CA PHE A 25 -24.65 -47.09 -3.60
C PHE A 25 -25.38 -46.37 -2.47
N LEU A 26 -25.23 -46.82 -1.22
CA LEU A 26 -25.80 -46.15 -0.04
C LEU A 26 -25.09 -44.82 0.25
N VAL A 27 -23.76 -44.75 0.11
CA VAL A 27 -22.99 -43.51 0.27
C VAL A 27 -23.28 -42.52 -0.87
N SER A 28 -23.46 -43.01 -2.10
CA SER A 28 -23.80 -42.16 -3.25
C SER A 28 -25.24 -41.65 -3.22
N ARG A 29 -26.18 -42.35 -2.56
CA ARG A 29 -27.58 -41.90 -2.41
C ARG A 29 -27.82 -40.93 -1.26
N SER A 30 -26.83 -40.66 -0.41
CA SER A 30 -26.95 -39.71 0.71
C SER A 30 -26.60 -38.25 0.35
N GLN A 31 -26.63 -37.88 -0.93
CA GLN A 31 -26.73 -36.48 -1.31
C GLN A 31 -28.23 -36.15 -1.38
N PRO A 32 -28.84 -35.54 -0.35
CA PRO A 32 -30.20 -35.04 -0.48
C PRO A 32 -30.19 -34.01 -1.62
N ASP A 33 -31.04 -34.22 -2.62
CA ASP A 33 -31.44 -33.19 -3.55
C ASP A 33 -32.08 -32.06 -2.73
N PHE A 34 -31.26 -31.09 -2.35
CA PHE A 34 -31.71 -29.86 -1.72
C PHE A 34 -32.49 -29.10 -2.78
N PHE A 35 -33.81 -29.27 -2.75
CA PHE A 35 -34.75 -28.40 -3.43
C PHE A 35 -34.43 -26.96 -3.05
N GLY A 36 -34.24 -26.12 -4.07
CA GLY A 36 -34.02 -24.69 -3.95
C GLY A 36 -35.10 -24.03 -3.10
N LEU A 37 -34.75 -23.75 -1.85
CA LEU A 37 -35.08 -22.49 -1.24
C LEU A 37 -34.05 -21.50 -1.78
N ASP A 38 -34.50 -20.33 -2.24
CA ASP A 38 -33.62 -19.19 -2.47
C ASP A 38 -32.75 -19.01 -1.23
N ASP A 39 -31.52 -19.52 -1.30
CA ASP A 39 -30.49 -19.31 -0.29
C ASP A 39 -30.24 -17.80 -0.31
N ALA A 40 -30.94 -17.10 0.57
CA ALA A 40 -30.44 -15.87 1.14
C ALA A 40 -29.10 -16.24 1.75
N ARG A 41 -28.06 -16.19 0.91
CA ARG A 41 -26.67 -16.44 1.25
C ARG A 41 -26.46 -15.64 2.54
N PRO A 42 -26.19 -16.30 3.68
CA PRO A 42 -26.02 -15.57 4.91
C PRO A 42 -25.02 -14.47 4.61
N ALA A 43 -25.41 -13.22 4.87
CA ALA A 43 -24.53 -12.09 4.62
C ALA A 43 -23.18 -12.47 5.23
N PRO A 44 -22.08 -12.38 4.46
CA PRO A 44 -20.77 -12.77 4.97
C PRO A 44 -20.61 -12.10 6.31
N VAL A 45 -20.36 -12.90 7.36
CA VAL A 45 -20.13 -12.38 8.70
C VAL A 45 -19.09 -11.28 8.54
N PRO A 46 -19.35 -10.03 9.00
CA PRO A 46 -18.40 -8.95 8.83
C PRO A 46 -17.07 -9.43 9.39
N ALA A 47 -16.06 -9.50 8.52
CA ALA A 47 -14.75 -9.98 8.92
C ALA A 47 -14.25 -9.05 10.03
N GLY A 48 -13.82 -9.61 11.15
CA GLY A 48 -13.23 -8.82 12.22
C GLY A 48 -11.99 -8.05 11.74
N PRO A 49 -11.49 -7.11 12.55
CA PRO A 49 -10.24 -6.42 12.26
C PRO A 49 -9.10 -7.40 11.98
N SER A 50 -8.36 -7.14 10.90
CA SER A 50 -7.24 -7.98 10.48
C SER A 50 -6.08 -7.13 9.94
N ALA A 51 -4.88 -7.68 10.02
CA ALA A 51 -3.69 -7.13 9.39
C ALA A 51 -2.93 -8.23 8.66
N ASP A 52 -2.45 -7.89 7.46
CA ASP A 52 -1.61 -8.73 6.64
C ASP A 52 -0.32 -7.99 6.31
N LEU A 53 0.81 -8.70 6.34
CA LEU A 53 2.11 -8.15 5.94
C LEU A 53 2.74 -8.99 4.84
N TRP A 54 3.27 -8.33 3.81
CA TRP A 54 4.04 -8.98 2.77
C TRP A 54 5.20 -8.10 2.31
N ARG A 55 6.23 -8.73 1.75
CA ARG A 55 7.37 -8.04 1.19
C ARG A 55 7.10 -7.64 -0.27
N SER A 56 7.68 -6.53 -0.71
CA SER A 56 7.73 -6.16 -2.12
C SER A 56 8.57 -7.16 -2.92
N GLU A 57 8.31 -7.27 -4.23
CA GLU A 57 9.06 -8.19 -5.12
C GLU A 57 10.55 -7.84 -5.23
N ASP A 58 10.87 -6.55 -5.21
CA ASP A 58 12.25 -6.03 -5.20
C ASP A 58 12.92 -6.12 -3.81
N ALA A 59 12.20 -6.68 -2.83
CA ALA A 59 12.69 -6.92 -1.49
C ALA A 59 13.04 -5.64 -0.69
N SER A 60 12.72 -4.45 -1.21
CA SER A 60 13.06 -3.14 -0.63
C SER A 60 12.04 -2.61 0.37
N SER A 61 10.82 -3.16 0.38
CA SER A 61 9.70 -2.62 1.14
C SER A 61 8.84 -3.71 1.77
N LEU A 62 8.18 -3.35 2.86
CA LEU A 62 7.19 -4.16 3.55
C LEU A 62 5.84 -3.47 3.42
N PHE A 63 4.83 -4.18 2.97
CA PHE A 63 3.48 -3.64 2.89
C PHE A 63 2.66 -4.20 4.04
N LEU A 64 1.93 -3.32 4.72
CA LEU A 64 0.96 -3.65 5.75
C LEU A 64 -0.43 -3.29 5.20
N ARG A 65 -1.32 -4.28 5.08
CA ARG A 65 -2.74 -4.02 4.84
C ARG A 65 -3.50 -4.25 6.12
N CYS A 66 -4.27 -3.27 6.54
CA CYS A 66 -5.22 -3.40 7.63
C CYS A 66 -6.64 -3.39 7.06
N ASN A 67 -7.49 -4.33 7.48
CA ASN A 67 -8.89 -4.40 7.06
C ASN A 67 -9.80 -4.33 8.29
N ASN A 68 -10.95 -3.66 8.15
CA ASN A 68 -11.97 -3.56 9.20
C ASN A 68 -11.43 -3.05 10.54
N ILE A 69 -10.54 -2.06 10.51
CA ILE A 69 -9.95 -1.45 11.70
C ILE A 69 -11.08 -0.88 12.57
N PRO A 70 -11.04 -1.01 13.91
CA PRO A 70 -12.09 -0.48 14.77
C PRO A 70 -12.29 1.03 14.58
N GLU A 71 -13.55 1.46 14.61
CA GLU A 71 -13.89 2.88 14.62
C GLU A 71 -13.27 3.57 15.85
N GLY A 72 -12.83 4.82 15.67
CA GLY A 72 -12.13 5.57 16.71
C GLY A 72 -10.62 5.33 16.74
N THR A 73 -10.08 4.47 15.86
CA THR A 73 -8.63 4.31 15.71
C THR A 73 -8.01 5.61 15.20
N ALA A 74 -7.09 6.17 15.99
CA ALA A 74 -6.29 7.32 15.61
C ALA A 74 -4.95 6.88 15.02
N ASP A 75 -4.31 5.85 15.60
CA ASP A 75 -2.99 5.37 15.18
C ASP A 75 -2.93 3.84 15.07
N ILE A 76 -2.06 3.38 14.16
CA ILE A 76 -1.60 2.02 14.03
C ILE A 76 -0.16 1.95 14.49
N GLN A 77 0.07 1.24 15.59
CA GLN A 77 1.38 0.95 16.14
C GLN A 77 1.85 -0.42 15.65
N ILE A 78 3.07 -0.46 15.14
CA ILE A 78 3.70 -1.65 14.59
C ILE A 78 4.87 -1.99 15.48
N PHE A 79 4.78 -3.14 16.13
CA PHE A 79 5.82 -3.72 16.94
C PHE A 79 6.55 -4.78 16.12
N ARG A 80 7.85 -4.92 16.34
CA ARG A 80 8.63 -6.04 15.79
C ARG A 80 9.42 -6.74 16.89
N SER A 81 9.67 -8.01 16.69
CA SER A 81 10.50 -8.86 17.55
C SER A 81 11.32 -9.78 16.67
N LYS A 82 12.59 -10.02 17.00
CA LYS A 82 13.37 -11.04 16.28
C LYS A 82 12.68 -12.39 16.46
N LEU A 83 12.75 -13.26 15.44
CA LEU A 83 12.09 -14.57 15.51
C LEU A 83 12.50 -15.39 16.75
N THR A 84 13.74 -15.23 17.18
CA THR A 84 14.35 -15.88 18.36
C THR A 84 14.02 -15.22 19.69
N GLU A 85 13.42 -14.04 19.69
CA GLU A 85 13.12 -13.26 20.88
C GLU A 85 11.62 -13.27 21.22
N THR A 86 11.30 -12.97 22.47
CA THR A 86 9.90 -12.85 22.95
C THR A 86 9.50 -11.41 23.24
N ARG A 87 10.46 -10.49 23.21
CA ARG A 87 10.23 -9.08 23.50
C ARG A 87 9.74 -8.35 22.26
N TRP A 88 8.62 -7.66 22.39
CA TRP A 88 8.12 -6.75 21.38
C TRP A 88 8.70 -5.35 21.58
N LEU A 89 9.18 -4.75 20.50
CA LEU A 89 9.65 -3.38 20.47
C LEU A 89 8.78 -2.58 19.51
N LEU A 90 8.29 -1.42 19.96
CA LEU A 90 7.60 -0.49 19.08
C LEU A 90 8.57 -0.05 18.00
N TRP A 91 8.20 -0.29 16.75
CA TRP A 91 9.05 0.00 15.60
C TRP A 91 8.56 1.23 14.84
N LYS A 92 7.26 1.27 14.50
CA LYS A 92 6.67 2.39 13.75
C LYS A 92 5.27 2.71 14.25
N THR A 93 4.87 3.97 14.07
CA THR A 93 3.50 4.43 14.32
C THR A 93 3.01 5.21 13.09
N LYS A 94 1.82 4.84 12.60
CA LYS A 94 1.16 5.44 11.45
C LYS A 94 -0.22 5.94 11.86
N ARG A 95 -0.48 7.22 11.64
CA ARG A 95 -1.81 7.81 11.88
C ARG A 95 -2.80 7.37 10.82
N VAL A 96 -3.99 6.98 11.24
CA VAL A 96 -5.12 6.61 10.38
C VAL A 96 -6.08 7.78 10.31
N PHE A 97 -6.53 8.13 9.11
CA PHE A 97 -7.51 9.19 8.92
C PHE A 97 -8.94 8.63 8.97
N PRO A 98 -9.91 9.39 9.53
CA PRO A 98 -11.31 8.95 9.57
C PRO A 98 -11.85 8.64 8.17
N GLY A 99 -12.50 7.48 8.01
CA GLY A 99 -13.16 7.07 6.75
C GLY A 99 -12.33 6.16 5.82
N CYS A 100 -11.19 5.63 6.27
CA CYS A 100 -10.40 4.66 5.53
C CYS A 100 -10.73 3.21 5.97
N ASP A 101 -11.63 2.53 5.24
CA ASP A 101 -12.05 1.14 5.56
C ASP A 101 -10.99 0.07 5.22
N THR A 102 -10.06 0.40 4.32
CA THR A 102 -8.90 -0.42 3.94
C THR A 102 -7.74 0.49 3.55
N GLU A 103 -6.73 0.59 4.40
CA GLU A 103 -5.47 1.28 4.07
C GLU A 103 -4.37 0.23 3.85
N VAL A 104 -3.81 0.20 2.64
CA VAL A 104 -2.52 -0.44 2.40
C VAL A 104 -1.46 0.60 2.76
N VAL A 105 -0.81 0.40 3.89
CA VAL A 105 0.32 1.21 4.36
C VAL A 105 1.60 0.59 3.80
N GLU A 106 2.25 1.30 2.87
CA GLU A 106 3.61 0.97 2.47
C GLU A 106 4.60 1.39 3.57
N ILE A 107 5.43 0.43 3.99
CA ILE A 107 6.49 0.62 4.97
C ILE A 107 7.82 0.34 4.27
N LYS A 108 8.49 1.40 3.84
CA LYS A 108 9.83 1.28 3.26
C LYS A 108 10.80 0.69 4.28
N ILE A 109 11.54 -0.34 3.86
CA ILE A 109 12.64 -0.92 4.62
C ILE A 109 13.90 -0.25 4.12
N PHE A 110 14.62 0.43 5.00
CA PHE A 110 15.87 1.09 4.60
C PHE A 110 16.99 0.07 4.49
N GLU A 111 17.94 0.27 3.56
CA GLU A 111 19.08 -0.63 3.32
C GLU A 111 19.95 -0.89 4.56
N SER A 112 19.86 -0.03 5.58
CA SER A 112 20.58 -0.15 6.85
C SER A 112 19.83 -0.97 7.91
N GLU A 113 18.57 -1.34 7.68
CA GLU A 113 17.80 -2.19 8.59
C GLU A 113 18.08 -3.68 8.32
N ASP A 114 18.13 -4.46 9.40
CA ASP A 114 18.20 -5.93 9.33
C ASP A 114 17.07 -6.50 8.46
N ASP A 115 17.32 -7.65 7.81
CA ASP A 115 16.34 -8.34 6.95
C ASP A 115 14.94 -8.38 7.60
N PRO A 116 13.90 -7.80 6.97
CA PRO A 116 12.55 -7.76 7.51
C PRO A 116 11.98 -9.15 7.83
N LEU A 117 12.48 -10.20 7.15
CA LEU A 117 12.06 -11.59 7.35
C LEU A 117 12.68 -12.22 8.62
N ALA A 118 13.70 -11.59 9.22
CA ALA A 118 14.27 -12.01 10.49
C ALA A 118 13.38 -11.65 11.70
N TYR A 119 12.23 -11.00 11.44
CA TYR A 119 11.32 -10.49 12.45
C TYR A 119 9.91 -11.07 12.30
N LYS A 120 9.23 -11.15 13.44
CA LYS A 120 7.77 -11.22 13.53
C LYS A 120 7.23 -9.85 13.94
N TYR A 121 6.01 -9.55 13.54
CA TYR A 121 5.37 -8.25 13.70
C TYR A 121 4.08 -8.40 14.49
N LEU A 122 3.71 -7.34 15.20
CA LEU A 122 2.44 -7.22 15.90
C LEU A 122 1.89 -5.82 15.61
N VAL A 123 0.63 -5.76 15.23
CA VAL A 123 -0.05 -4.53 14.81
C VAL A 123 -1.12 -4.21 15.82
N LYS A 124 -1.16 -2.95 16.26
CA LYS A 124 -2.09 -2.49 17.29
C LYS A 124 -2.78 -1.22 16.84
N ALA A 125 -4.11 -1.23 16.84
CA ALA A 125 -4.93 -0.06 16.63
C ALA A 125 -5.17 0.62 17.99
N VAL A 126 -4.89 1.92 18.06
CA VAL A 126 -5.09 2.72 19.28
C VAL A 126 -5.94 3.95 19.01
N ASP A 127 -6.71 4.37 20.01
CA ASP A 127 -7.46 5.63 19.98
C ASP A 127 -6.53 6.85 20.18
N ALA A 128 -7.12 8.06 20.18
CA ALA A 128 -6.38 9.30 20.37
C ALA A 128 -5.68 9.41 21.73
N ASP A 129 -6.23 8.74 22.76
CA ASP A 129 -5.66 8.70 24.11
C ASP A 129 -4.59 7.60 24.26
N GLY A 130 -4.35 6.80 23.21
CA GLY A 130 -3.39 5.71 23.18
C GLY A 130 -3.91 4.39 23.74
N ASN A 131 -5.22 4.25 23.98
CA ASN A 131 -5.81 3.00 24.44
C ASN A 131 -5.91 1.99 23.30
N ALA A 132 -5.67 0.71 23.61
CA ALA A 132 -5.79 -0.38 22.66
C ALA A 132 -7.25 -0.62 22.27
N LEU A 133 -7.58 -0.43 20.99
CA LEU A 133 -8.88 -0.83 20.44
C LEU A 133 -8.83 -2.23 19.83
N TRP A 134 -7.69 -2.59 19.25
CA TRP A 134 -7.45 -3.92 18.69
C TRP A 134 -5.96 -4.23 18.62
N GLU A 135 -5.64 -5.52 18.68
CA GLU A 135 -4.28 -6.04 18.56
C GLU A 135 -4.30 -7.30 17.70
N SER A 136 -3.38 -7.40 16.74
CA SER A 136 -3.21 -8.57 15.91
C SER A 136 -2.49 -9.70 16.66
N GLY A 137 -2.64 -10.92 16.17
CA GLY A 137 -1.66 -11.98 16.46
C GLY A 137 -0.28 -11.62 15.91
N ALA A 138 0.73 -12.44 16.24
CA ALA A 138 2.04 -12.31 15.61
C ALA A 138 1.96 -12.65 14.11
N ILE A 139 2.44 -11.74 13.27
CA ILE A 139 2.44 -11.85 11.81
C ILE A 139 3.89 -12.05 11.35
N VAL A 140 4.11 -13.05 10.51
CA VAL A 140 5.37 -13.22 9.80
C VAL A 140 5.13 -12.75 8.36
N PRO A 141 5.97 -11.89 7.79
CA PRO A 141 5.73 -11.40 6.44
C PRO A 141 5.71 -12.54 5.41
N GLY A 142 4.71 -12.54 4.54
CA GLY A 142 4.71 -13.38 3.36
C GLY A 142 5.58 -12.82 2.24
N GLU A 143 5.97 -13.67 1.29
CA GLU A 143 6.65 -13.24 0.06
C GLU A 143 5.67 -12.71 -0.99
N THR A 144 4.38 -13.00 -0.86
CA THR A 144 3.34 -12.62 -1.83
C THR A 144 2.20 -11.85 -1.17
N PRO A 145 1.57 -10.91 -1.88
CA PRO A 145 0.40 -10.20 -1.38
C PRO A 145 -0.75 -11.17 -1.05
N PRO A 146 -1.48 -10.96 0.05
CA PRO A 146 -2.63 -11.78 0.40
C PRO A 146 -3.78 -11.58 -0.61
N VAL A 147 -4.25 -12.68 -1.18
CA VAL A 147 -5.41 -12.69 -2.10
C VAL A 147 -6.64 -12.16 -1.36
N LEU A 148 -7.26 -11.11 -1.89
CA LEU A 148 -8.47 -10.53 -1.32
C LEU A 148 -9.63 -11.54 -1.40
N PRO A 149 -10.34 -11.83 -0.29
CA PRO A 149 -11.55 -12.62 -0.33
C PRO A 149 -12.65 -11.80 -1.05
N GLY A 150 -12.77 -11.99 -2.36
CA GLY A 150 -13.73 -11.26 -3.20
C GLY A 150 -13.33 -11.14 -4.67
N ALA A 151 -12.04 -11.30 -5.00
CA ALA A 151 -11.59 -11.41 -6.38
C ALA A 151 -11.76 -12.86 -6.87
N GLY A 152 -13.00 -13.28 -7.07
CA GLY A 152 -13.29 -14.50 -7.81
C GLY A 152 -12.89 -14.29 -9.27
N SER A 153 -11.67 -14.68 -9.63
CA SER A 153 -11.35 -14.99 -11.03
C SER A 153 -12.10 -16.27 -11.38
N GLY A 154 -13.27 -16.10 -12.00
CA GLY A 154 -13.85 -17.13 -12.83
C GLY A 154 -12.90 -17.46 -13.98
N ASP A 155 -12.88 -18.74 -14.34
CA ASP A 155 -12.25 -19.35 -15.52
C ASP A 155 -10.71 -19.50 -15.43
N THR A 156 -10.08 -20.67 -15.56
CA THR A 156 -10.49 -21.97 -16.11
C THR A 156 -9.63 -23.07 -15.49
N ALA A 157 -10.25 -24.19 -15.11
CA ALA A 157 -9.56 -25.43 -14.80
C ALA A 157 -9.10 -26.13 -16.10
N ALA A 158 -7.83 -26.53 -16.18
CA ALA A 158 -7.33 -27.59 -17.06
C ALA A 158 -5.97 -28.14 -16.53
N PRO A 159 -5.63 -29.43 -16.78
CA PRO A 159 -5.03 -30.37 -15.81
C PRO A 159 -3.50 -30.57 -15.94
N PRO A 160 -2.84 -31.37 -15.07
CA PRO A 160 -1.38 -31.45 -15.00
C PRO A 160 -0.80 -32.39 -16.06
N GLY A 161 0.27 -31.94 -16.71
CA GLY A 161 1.04 -32.70 -17.70
C GLY A 161 2.53 -32.68 -17.38
N SER A 162 3.05 -33.86 -17.03
CA SER A 162 4.45 -34.25 -16.88
C SER A 162 5.32 -34.00 -18.12
N GLY A 163 6.61 -33.71 -17.94
CA GLY A 163 7.61 -33.98 -18.98
C GLY A 163 8.92 -33.20 -18.89
N ALA A 164 10.01 -33.91 -18.58
CA ALA A 164 11.39 -33.46 -18.69
C ALA A 164 11.82 -33.19 -20.14
N GLY A 165 12.85 -32.36 -20.34
CA GLY A 165 13.54 -32.27 -21.64
C GLY A 165 14.55 -31.14 -21.72
N ALA A 166 15.84 -31.49 -21.71
CA ALA A 166 16.98 -30.62 -21.93
C ALA A 166 17.21 -30.32 -23.43
N GLY A 167 17.92 -29.22 -23.73
CA GLY A 167 18.94 -29.21 -24.78
C GLY A 167 18.83 -28.18 -25.92
N GLN A 168 20.01 -27.59 -26.22
CA GLN A 168 20.48 -26.92 -27.46
C GLN A 168 20.00 -25.47 -27.71
N SER A 169 20.84 -24.43 -27.81
CA SER A 169 22.12 -24.13 -28.51
C SER A 169 21.95 -23.57 -29.92
N GLY A 170 22.66 -22.45 -30.20
CA GLY A 170 22.89 -21.83 -31.52
C GLY A 170 22.21 -20.47 -31.62
N GLY A 171 22.85 -19.32 -31.88
CA GLY A 171 24.09 -19.05 -32.59
C GLY A 171 23.78 -18.23 -33.85
N GLY A 172 24.37 -17.04 -34.00
CA GLY A 172 24.32 -16.18 -35.20
C GLY A 172 24.05 -14.71 -34.84
N GLU A 173 25.07 -13.85 -34.63
CA GLU A 173 25.88 -13.12 -35.63
C GLU A 173 25.12 -12.09 -36.49
N GLY A 174 25.59 -10.84 -36.41
CA GLY A 174 25.76 -9.97 -37.57
C GLY A 174 24.84 -8.75 -37.65
N GLY A 175 25.41 -7.54 -37.56
CA GLY A 175 24.73 -6.33 -38.05
C GLY A 175 25.28 -5.01 -37.55
N ALA A 176 26.47 -4.62 -38.01
CA ALA A 176 27.00 -3.26 -37.86
C ALA A 176 26.22 -2.25 -38.72
N GLY A 177 26.02 -1.03 -38.21
CA GLY A 177 25.49 0.09 -39.00
C GLY A 177 25.50 1.42 -38.24
N VAL A 178 26.49 2.27 -38.52
CA VAL A 178 26.65 3.68 -38.13
C VAL A 178 27.38 4.36 -39.31
N PRO A 179 27.30 5.68 -39.60
CA PRO A 179 26.25 6.70 -39.50
C PRO A 179 25.95 7.32 -40.92
N PRO A 180 25.30 8.51 -41.05
CA PRO A 180 26.08 9.76 -41.03
C PRO A 180 25.41 10.97 -40.35
N ALA A 181 26.26 11.96 -40.08
CA ALA A 181 26.02 13.26 -39.47
C ALA A 181 25.43 14.32 -40.44
N GLY A 182 24.87 15.40 -39.87
CA GLY A 182 24.59 16.63 -40.63
C GLY A 182 23.80 17.72 -39.90
N SER A 183 24.51 18.57 -39.16
CA SER A 183 24.44 20.05 -39.11
C SER A 183 23.14 20.83 -38.75
N SER A 184 23.25 21.62 -37.67
CA SER A 184 22.51 22.85 -37.28
C SER A 184 22.59 24.00 -38.33
N PRO A 185 22.13 25.27 -38.12
CA PRO A 185 21.45 25.94 -36.98
C PRO A 185 20.29 26.92 -37.35
N ALA A 186 19.58 27.50 -36.36
CA ALA A 186 19.32 28.96 -36.22
C ALA A 186 18.27 29.33 -35.14
N GLU A 187 18.71 30.28 -34.30
CA GLU A 187 18.08 31.35 -33.51
C GLU A 187 16.54 31.54 -33.45
N GLY A 188 16.09 31.96 -32.25
CA GLY A 188 14.82 32.67 -32.07
C GLY A 188 14.40 32.75 -30.60
N GLY A 189 14.84 33.78 -29.88
CA GLY A 189 14.46 34.02 -28.49
C GLY A 189 13.03 34.54 -28.30
N THR A 190 12.53 34.45 -27.07
CA THR A 190 11.91 35.56 -26.32
C THR A 190 11.52 35.07 -24.93
N THR A 191 12.12 35.70 -23.93
CA THR A 191 11.71 35.67 -22.52
C THR A 191 10.39 36.41 -22.35
N PRO A 192 9.48 35.92 -21.48
CA PRO A 192 8.73 36.83 -20.63
C PRO A 192 9.01 36.55 -19.15
N ALA A 193 9.31 37.64 -18.45
CA ALA A 193 9.36 37.73 -17.00
C ALA A 193 7.94 37.85 -16.41
N GLY A 194 7.76 37.29 -15.23
CA GLY A 194 6.60 37.48 -14.35
C GLY A 194 6.64 36.36 -13.31
N GLY A 195 7.13 36.57 -12.08
CA GLY A 195 6.72 37.62 -11.16
C GLY A 195 5.62 37.07 -10.24
N GLY A 196 5.92 35.99 -9.51
CA GLY A 196 5.02 35.34 -8.56
C GLY A 196 5.57 35.48 -7.15
N THR A 197 4.95 36.37 -6.38
CA THR A 197 5.27 36.76 -5.02
C THR A 197 5.39 35.56 -4.07
N ALA A 198 6.52 35.46 -3.36
CA ALA A 198 6.68 34.58 -2.22
C ALA A 198 5.61 34.91 -1.16
N GLY A 199 4.66 33.98 -0.97
CA GLY A 199 3.64 34.06 0.06
C GLY A 199 4.30 34.02 1.44
N GLY A 200 4.31 35.15 2.13
CA GLY A 200 4.79 35.26 3.50
C GLY A 200 3.98 34.39 4.45
N VAL A 201 4.69 33.71 5.34
CA VAL A 201 4.11 33.03 6.50
C VAL A 201 3.38 34.09 7.36
N PRO A 202 2.07 33.94 7.63
CA PRO A 202 1.40 34.89 8.51
C PRO A 202 1.88 34.68 9.95
N ALA A 203 2.39 35.75 10.56
CA ALA A 203 2.60 35.82 12.00
C ALA A 203 1.26 36.14 12.68
N GLY A 204 0.58 35.13 13.23
CA GLY A 204 -0.45 35.30 14.27
C GLY A 204 0.09 34.68 15.56
N GLY A 205 0.15 35.34 16.71
CA GLY A 205 -0.92 36.11 17.33
C GLY A 205 -1.49 35.26 18.46
N GLY A 206 -0.83 35.29 19.63
CA GLY A 206 -1.13 34.41 20.76
C GLY A 206 -2.53 34.61 21.35
N GLY A 207 -3.18 33.50 21.66
CA GLY A 207 -4.39 33.40 22.46
C GLY A 207 -4.63 31.93 22.83
N GLY A 208 -4.30 31.55 24.05
CA GLY A 208 -4.43 30.16 24.52
C GLY A 208 -5.87 29.78 24.86
N SER A 209 -6.17 28.48 24.81
CA SER A 209 -6.94 27.74 25.82
C SER A 209 -7.23 26.31 25.34
N GLY A 210 -7.07 25.32 26.23
CA GLY A 210 -7.75 24.02 26.16
C GLY A 210 -7.03 22.94 25.38
N GLY A 211 -6.57 21.91 26.08
CA GLY A 211 -5.88 20.75 25.51
C GLY A 211 -6.71 20.01 24.45
N THR A 212 -6.06 19.76 23.33
CA THR A 212 -6.35 18.72 22.34
C THR A 212 -5.00 18.34 21.75
N ASP A 213 -4.76 17.06 21.49
CA ASP A 213 -3.58 16.52 20.78
C ASP A 213 -3.49 17.08 19.35
N GLY A 214 -3.14 18.36 19.25
CA GLY A 214 -3.12 19.13 18.02
C GLY A 214 -1.87 18.85 17.22
N ASN A 215 -2.03 18.68 15.91
CA ASN A 215 -0.92 18.71 14.95
C ASN A 215 -0.24 20.07 15.07
N TYR A 216 0.99 20.11 15.58
CA TYR A 216 1.71 21.38 15.73
C TYR A 216 2.55 21.63 14.48
N CYS A 217 2.44 22.85 13.97
CA CYS A 217 3.28 23.33 12.90
C CYS A 217 4.55 23.94 13.49
N TYR A 218 5.68 23.74 12.82
CA TYR A 218 6.97 24.24 13.30
C TYR A 218 7.51 25.35 12.41
N THR A 219 8.10 26.37 13.02
CA THR A 219 8.93 27.36 12.32
C THR A 219 10.23 26.68 11.84
N PRO A 220 10.96 27.28 10.88
CA PRO A 220 12.28 26.79 10.48
C PRO A 220 13.25 26.62 11.66
N SER A 221 13.14 27.46 12.70
CA SER A 221 13.93 27.38 13.93
C SER A 221 13.49 26.26 14.89
N GLY A 222 12.63 25.33 14.46
CA GLY A 222 12.14 24.23 15.27
C GLY A 222 11.16 24.64 16.39
N GLN A 223 10.73 25.90 16.44
CA GLN A 223 9.77 26.38 17.43
C GLN A 223 8.35 26.03 17.00
N VAL A 224 7.49 25.72 17.98
CA VAL A 224 6.07 25.50 17.71
C VAL A 224 5.45 26.82 17.27
N ALA A 225 5.04 26.88 16.00
CA ALA A 225 4.35 28.03 15.40
C ALA A 225 2.88 28.13 15.84
N GLY A 226 2.31 27.01 16.31
CA GLY A 226 0.91 26.88 16.72
C GLY A 226 0.30 25.57 16.21
N PRO A 227 -1.00 25.32 16.45
CA PRO A 227 -1.71 24.27 15.74
C PRO A 227 -1.62 24.53 14.23
N CYS A 228 -1.43 23.47 13.44
CA CYS A 228 -1.49 23.55 12.00
C CYS A 228 -2.92 23.93 11.59
N GLU A 229 -3.17 25.22 11.40
CA GLU A 229 -4.34 25.65 10.66
C GLU A 229 -4.22 25.07 9.25
N SER A 230 -5.24 24.34 8.82
CA SER A 230 -5.34 23.73 7.49
C SER A 230 -4.86 24.74 6.45
N ALA A 231 -3.75 24.45 5.79
CA ALA A 231 -3.10 25.42 4.94
C ALA A 231 -4.07 25.96 3.89
N THR A 232 -4.10 27.28 3.70
CA THR A 232 -5.12 27.98 2.92
C THR A 232 -4.89 27.93 1.40
N GLY A 233 -3.90 27.17 0.94
CA GLY A 233 -3.53 27.06 -0.47
C GLY A 233 -4.13 25.84 -1.17
N GLN A 234 -4.10 25.81 -2.51
CA GLN A 234 -4.42 24.62 -3.30
C GLN A 234 -3.37 23.53 -3.19
N PHE A 235 -2.13 23.89 -2.84
CA PHE A 235 -1.01 23.00 -2.56
C PHE A 235 -0.19 23.61 -1.41
N TRP A 236 0.24 22.77 -0.47
CA TRP A 236 1.08 23.21 0.65
C TRP A 236 2.06 22.13 1.08
N VAL A 237 3.14 22.59 1.71
CA VAL A 237 4.14 21.76 2.38
C VAL A 237 4.55 22.43 3.67
N LEU A 238 4.56 21.68 4.77
CA LEU A 238 4.90 22.21 6.10
C LEU A 238 5.53 21.14 6.99
N HIS A 239 6.20 21.61 8.06
CA HIS A 239 6.67 20.74 9.14
C HIS A 239 5.54 20.51 10.14
N ALA A 240 5.10 19.26 10.28
CA ALA A 240 4.12 18.82 11.27
C ALA A 240 4.63 17.59 12.02
N ASP A 241 4.61 17.64 13.36
CA ASP A 241 5.06 16.57 14.27
C ASP A 241 6.43 15.95 13.92
N LYS A 242 7.44 16.78 13.59
CA LYS A 242 8.77 16.35 13.09
C LYS A 242 8.68 15.47 11.83
N ARG A 243 7.70 15.74 10.97
CA ARG A 243 7.50 15.13 9.66
C ARG A 243 7.18 16.25 8.67
N ILE A 244 7.17 15.88 7.39
CA ILE A 244 6.72 16.79 6.34
C ILE A 244 5.29 16.40 5.99
N GLU A 245 4.37 17.34 6.17
CA GLU A 245 3.01 17.22 5.65
C GLU A 245 2.94 17.88 4.28
N ILE A 246 2.35 17.16 3.33
CA ILE A 246 2.10 17.62 1.98
C ILE A 246 0.62 17.46 1.74
N GLY A 247 -0.03 18.52 1.26
CA GLY A 247 -1.45 18.45 0.96
C GLY A 247 -1.88 19.36 -0.16
N TRP A 248 -3.11 19.13 -0.60
CA TRP A 248 -3.77 19.87 -1.67
C TRP A 248 -5.28 19.92 -1.46
N GLN A 249 -5.93 20.86 -2.13
CA GLN A 249 -7.39 20.98 -2.19
C GLN A 249 -7.80 21.78 -3.43
N ASN A 250 -9.07 21.67 -3.83
CA ASN A 250 -9.65 22.44 -4.94
C ASN A 250 -8.81 22.35 -6.23
N LEU A 251 -8.44 21.13 -6.62
CA LEU A 251 -7.73 20.86 -7.86
C LEU A 251 -8.68 21.02 -9.07
N PRO A 252 -8.15 21.18 -10.30
CA PRO A 252 -8.96 21.16 -11.50
C PRO A 252 -9.88 19.94 -11.55
N SER A 253 -11.13 20.15 -11.96
CA SER A 253 -12.15 19.08 -11.94
C SER A 253 -11.83 17.91 -12.88
N SER A 254 -10.91 18.09 -13.84
CA SER A 254 -10.42 17.04 -14.74
C SER A 254 -9.28 16.22 -14.16
N THR A 255 -8.79 16.53 -12.96
CA THR A 255 -7.70 15.81 -12.30
C THR A 255 -8.19 14.47 -11.77
N VAL A 256 -7.50 13.39 -12.16
CA VAL A 256 -7.74 12.03 -11.67
C VAL A 256 -6.56 11.49 -10.87
N ALA A 257 -5.37 12.08 -11.04
CA ALA A 257 -4.16 11.69 -10.35
C ALA A 257 -3.31 12.91 -10.01
N VAL A 258 -2.48 12.80 -8.98
CA VAL A 258 -1.48 13.81 -8.61
C VAL A 258 -0.13 13.15 -8.43
N VAL A 259 0.93 13.87 -8.80
CA VAL A 259 2.31 13.46 -8.57
C VAL A 259 3.03 14.54 -7.80
N VAL A 260 3.62 14.16 -6.68
CA VAL A 260 4.41 15.06 -5.85
C VAL A 260 5.88 14.83 -6.14
N TYR A 261 6.62 15.93 -6.30
CA TYR A 261 8.05 15.94 -6.54
C TYR A 261 8.80 16.74 -5.48
N ARG A 262 10.09 16.44 -5.33
CA ARG A 262 11.04 17.16 -4.49
C ARG A 262 12.32 17.47 -5.26
N SER A 263 12.98 18.57 -4.91
CA SER A 263 14.26 18.97 -5.52
C SER A 263 15.14 19.73 -4.52
N GLU A 264 16.46 19.71 -4.73
CA GLU A 264 17.41 20.58 -4.04
C GLU A 264 17.41 22.01 -4.60
N GLY A 265 17.09 22.15 -5.89
CA GLY A 265 17.00 23.43 -6.58
C GLY A 265 15.57 23.76 -7.02
N GLU A 266 15.25 25.05 -7.08
CA GLU A 266 13.93 25.54 -7.50
C GLU A 266 13.51 25.04 -8.90
N ASN A 267 14.48 24.77 -9.78
CA ASN A 267 14.24 24.35 -11.16
C ASN A 267 14.48 22.84 -11.40
N GLY A 268 14.70 22.06 -10.34
CA GLY A 268 15.06 20.64 -10.44
C GLY A 268 16.56 20.38 -10.25
N PRO A 269 17.02 19.13 -10.48
CA PRO A 269 16.26 17.98 -10.97
C PRO A 269 15.18 17.53 -10.00
N TRP A 270 14.03 17.12 -10.53
CA TRP A 270 12.86 16.73 -9.75
C TRP A 270 12.83 15.23 -9.50
N GLU A 271 12.87 14.83 -8.24
CA GLU A 271 12.66 13.48 -7.76
C GLU A 271 11.17 13.26 -7.47
N LYS A 272 10.58 12.18 -7.98
CA LYS A 272 9.19 11.82 -7.65
C LYS A 272 9.13 11.25 -6.22
N LEU A 273 8.29 11.85 -5.38
CA LEU A 273 8.05 11.40 -4.01
C LEU A 273 6.87 10.44 -3.88
N ASP A 274 5.74 10.80 -4.49
CA ASP A 274 4.48 10.05 -4.38
C ASP A 274 3.62 10.26 -5.64
N GLU A 275 2.76 9.29 -5.95
CA GLU A 275 1.70 9.41 -6.96
C GLU A 275 0.42 8.81 -6.43
N LYS A 276 -0.64 9.62 -6.40
CA LYS A 276 -1.96 9.20 -5.97
C LYS A 276 -2.91 9.21 -7.16
N GLU A 277 -3.47 8.05 -7.47
CA GLU A 277 -4.51 7.89 -8.48
C GLU A 277 -5.90 7.89 -7.85
N SER A 278 -6.92 8.03 -8.70
CA SER A 278 -8.34 8.01 -8.31
C SER A 278 -8.69 9.03 -7.22
N ILE A 279 -8.15 10.25 -7.34
CA ILE A 279 -8.42 11.31 -6.37
C ILE A 279 -9.77 12.01 -6.62
N ASN A 280 -10.35 12.59 -5.57
CA ASN A 280 -11.46 13.53 -5.69
C ASN A 280 -10.93 14.97 -5.71
N PRO A 281 -10.94 15.68 -6.86
CA PRO A 281 -10.32 17.00 -6.98
C PRO A 281 -10.97 18.07 -6.09
N GLY A 282 -12.23 17.87 -5.69
CA GLY A 282 -12.97 18.81 -4.83
C GLY A 282 -12.76 18.61 -3.33
N GLN A 283 -12.05 17.56 -2.91
CA GLN A 283 -11.79 17.31 -1.49
C GLN A 283 -10.35 17.64 -1.12
N ALA A 284 -10.17 18.22 0.06
CA ALA A 284 -8.85 18.40 0.65
C ALA A 284 -8.25 17.02 0.99
N TYR A 285 -6.97 16.85 0.70
CA TYR A 285 -6.20 15.68 1.06
C TYR A 285 -4.81 16.10 1.52
N ALA A 286 -4.31 15.45 2.57
CA ALA A 286 -2.95 15.63 3.04
C ALA A 286 -2.39 14.29 3.52
N PHE A 287 -1.07 14.14 3.36
CA PHE A 287 -0.35 12.99 3.87
C PHE A 287 0.97 13.45 4.50
N ARG A 288 1.47 12.64 5.44
CA ARG A 288 2.74 12.90 6.12
C ARG A 288 3.79 11.90 5.72
N ILE A 289 4.95 12.40 5.33
CA ILE A 289 6.13 11.60 5.04
C ILE A 289 7.13 11.73 6.20
N LEU A 290 7.67 10.58 6.60
CA LEU A 290 8.86 10.54 7.44
C LEU A 290 10.06 10.77 6.53
N ASP A 291 10.56 12.00 6.51
CA ASP A 291 11.69 12.40 5.69
C ASP A 291 12.93 12.57 6.56
N HIS A 292 14.03 11.89 6.21
CA HIS A 292 15.30 12.06 6.93
C HIS A 292 15.97 13.40 6.58
N THR A 293 15.48 14.11 5.57
CA THR A 293 16.03 15.39 5.10
C THR A 293 15.40 16.61 5.77
N LEU A 294 14.72 16.45 6.92
CA LEU A 294 14.11 17.57 7.66
C LEU A 294 15.09 18.72 7.96
N HIS A 295 16.38 18.42 8.10
CA HIS A 295 17.46 19.37 8.37
C HIS A 295 18.06 20.00 7.10
N VAL A 296 17.48 19.75 5.92
CA VAL A 296 17.94 20.27 4.63
C VAL A 296 16.76 20.98 3.94
N PRO A 297 16.91 22.23 3.48
CA PRO A 297 15.85 22.90 2.74
C PRO A 297 15.60 22.17 1.41
N ARG A 298 14.33 22.00 1.05
CA ARG A 298 13.91 21.28 -0.17
C ARG A 298 12.77 22.01 -0.85
N TYR A 299 12.77 22.00 -2.18
CA TYR A 299 11.65 22.48 -2.99
C TYR A 299 10.68 21.34 -3.28
N TYR A 300 9.39 21.64 -3.32
CA TYR A 300 8.31 20.70 -3.60
C TYR A 300 7.41 21.20 -4.72
N ARG A 301 6.94 20.29 -5.57
CA ARG A 301 5.99 20.59 -6.65
C ARG A 301 4.92 19.50 -6.70
N LEU A 302 3.71 19.86 -7.11
CA LEU A 302 2.64 18.91 -7.40
C LEU A 302 2.19 19.08 -8.84
N ASP A 303 2.15 17.99 -9.61
CA ASP A 303 1.55 17.96 -10.95
C ASP A 303 0.20 17.23 -10.87
N ALA A 304 -0.87 17.93 -11.22
CA ALA A 304 -2.22 17.39 -11.32
C ALA A 304 -2.43 16.82 -12.74
N LYS A 305 -2.75 15.54 -12.85
CA LYS A 305 -2.89 14.82 -14.13
C LYS A 305 -4.33 14.46 -14.44
N SER A 306 -4.65 14.50 -15.73
CA SER A 306 -5.94 14.05 -16.29
C SER A 306 -5.97 12.54 -16.53
N GLY A 307 -7.13 12.00 -16.92
CA GLY A 307 -7.30 10.58 -17.26
C GLY A 307 -6.44 10.09 -18.43
N SER A 308 -5.89 10.98 -19.25
CA SER A 308 -4.93 10.62 -20.30
C SER A 308 -3.46 10.63 -19.81
N GLY A 309 -3.23 10.99 -18.55
CA GLY A 309 -1.90 11.17 -17.98
C GLY A 309 -1.26 12.54 -18.26
N ALA A 310 -1.90 13.40 -19.05
CA ALA A 310 -1.41 14.75 -19.31
C ALA A 310 -1.52 15.63 -18.06
N VAL A 311 -0.48 16.44 -17.80
CA VAL A 311 -0.48 17.44 -16.73
C VAL A 311 -1.49 18.53 -17.08
N VAL A 312 -2.51 18.67 -16.24
CA VAL A 312 -3.54 19.71 -16.33
C VAL A 312 -3.03 20.99 -15.71
N GLU A 313 -2.36 20.88 -14.56
CA GLU A 313 -1.82 22.02 -13.82
C GLU A 313 -0.64 21.58 -12.95
N SER A 314 0.30 22.49 -12.73
CA SER A 314 1.43 22.30 -11.81
C SER A 314 1.39 23.36 -10.71
N PHE A 315 1.55 22.93 -9.46
CA PHE A 315 1.55 23.78 -8.27
C PHE A 315 2.95 23.80 -7.65
N GLY A 316 3.39 24.98 -7.21
CA GLY A 316 4.75 25.23 -6.72
C GLY A 316 5.67 25.81 -7.81
N PRO A 317 7.01 25.77 -7.61
CA PRO A 317 7.72 25.11 -6.52
C PRO A 317 7.55 25.84 -5.17
N LEU A 318 7.42 25.09 -4.08
CA LEU A 318 7.36 25.60 -2.70
C LEU A 318 8.62 25.20 -1.95
N LEU A 319 9.36 26.17 -1.41
CA LEU A 319 10.49 25.91 -0.53
C LEU A 319 9.98 25.56 0.87
N LEU A 320 10.34 24.37 1.36
CA LEU A 320 10.28 24.04 2.77
C LEU A 320 11.67 24.26 3.38
N PRO A 321 11.86 25.26 4.25
CA PRO A 321 13.13 25.46 4.95
C PRO A 321 13.50 24.26 5.82
N ALA A 322 14.78 24.09 6.12
CA ALA A 322 15.21 23.12 7.11
C ALA A 322 14.58 23.41 8.49
N LEU A 323 14.33 22.34 9.24
CA LEU A 323 14.05 22.36 10.66
C LEU A 323 15.38 22.30 11.40
N GLU A 324 15.73 23.35 12.14
CA GLU A 324 16.93 23.41 13.00
C GLU A 324 16.75 22.69 14.35
#